data_AF-A0A087MZQ3-F1
#
_entry.id   AF-A0A087MZQ3-F1
#
_cell.length_a   1.000
_cell.length_b   1.000
_cell.length_c   1.000
_cell.angle_alpha   90.00
_cell.angle_beta   90.00
_cell.angle_gamma   90.00
#
_symmetry.space_group_name_H-M   'P 1'
#
loop_
_entity.id
_entity.type
_entity.pdbx_description
1 polymer ?
#
loop_
_entity_poly.entity_id
_entity_poly.type
_entity_poly.pdbx_seq_one_letter_code
_entity_poly.pdbx_strand_id
1 'polypeptide(L)'
;MNQLYINGQFVESASSNTLDVRNPVTEQVITTITLGTPEDVDTAVAYAEAAQAKWAKVNAVKRAKIVQQLAVQLEQHKQELARIYVEEQGKPLSAAIGEIDKSIAYITYMTGLALQNNGEVLQSEVSDELVILTKKPVGVTAGIIPWNAPIFVLMRKLIPALVTGCAIVIKPSEETPLGALKIAEYLNHTDIPKGLVHIIPGTGADVGDALSRHPKIALVSITGSTGAGKAVMKSASTNVKKVNLELGGKAPVIVTANASIAKAVRYIVKARINNSGQVCTCPERVYVHQTIYDEFLRALKEAMAAVVVGDPYDKATEMGAIINEKQLQAIDDKVQQAIQGGATLELGGKRMDRVGYFY
;
A
#
# COMPACT_ATOMS: atom_id res chain seq x y z
N MET A 1 16.32 -1.81 -12.99
CA MET A 1 15.19 -0.88 -12.82
C MET A 1 15.58 0.18 -11.80
N ASN A 2 16.37 1.19 -12.19
CA ASN A 2 16.77 2.32 -11.32
C ASN A 2 16.18 3.66 -11.79
N GLN A 3 15.38 3.65 -12.85
CA GLN A 3 14.83 4.81 -13.54
C GLN A 3 13.42 5.15 -13.06
N LEU A 4 12.98 6.38 -13.31
CA LEU A 4 11.61 6.83 -13.11
C LEU A 4 10.72 6.33 -14.26
N TYR A 5 9.43 6.12 -14.04
CA TYR A 5 8.48 5.83 -15.12
C TYR A 5 7.61 7.06 -15.40
N ILE A 6 7.88 7.76 -16.50
CA ILE A 6 7.20 8.99 -16.89
C ILE A 6 6.74 8.87 -18.34
N ASN A 7 5.47 9.22 -18.59
CA ASN A 7 4.87 9.24 -19.92
C ASN A 7 5.01 7.92 -20.71
N GLY A 8 4.91 6.78 -20.02
CA GLY A 8 4.99 5.46 -20.65
C GLY A 8 6.41 5.00 -21.00
N GLN A 9 7.44 5.63 -20.40
CA GLN A 9 8.85 5.29 -20.62
C GLN A 9 9.62 5.32 -19.30
N PHE A 10 10.67 4.51 -19.22
CA PHE A 10 11.67 4.64 -18.17
C PHE A 10 12.66 5.74 -18.54
N VAL A 11 12.84 6.71 -17.65
CA VAL A 11 13.66 7.91 -17.86
C VAL A 11 14.59 8.15 -16.67
N GLU A 12 15.75 8.72 -16.95
CA GLU A 12 16.65 9.21 -15.92
C GLU A 12 16.07 10.48 -15.27
N SER A 13 16.27 10.62 -13.96
CA SER A 13 16.09 11.91 -13.28
C SER A 13 17.25 12.84 -13.63
N ALA A 14 17.04 14.15 -13.55
CA ALA A 14 18.14 15.12 -13.52
C ALA A 14 19.00 15.00 -12.24
N SER A 15 18.50 14.33 -11.21
CA SER A 15 19.19 14.04 -9.96
C SER A 15 20.20 12.91 -10.10
N SER A 16 21.35 13.07 -9.43
CA SER A 16 22.30 11.98 -9.17
C SER A 16 22.10 11.31 -7.80
N ASN A 17 21.10 11.76 -7.02
CA ASN A 17 20.83 11.18 -5.71
C ASN A 17 20.24 9.79 -5.86
N THR A 18 20.78 8.84 -5.11
CA THR A 18 20.35 7.46 -5.15
C THR A 18 20.12 6.90 -3.75
N LEU A 19 19.41 5.77 -3.68
CA LEU A 19 19.19 5.01 -2.45
C LEU A 19 19.31 3.51 -2.71
N ASP A 20 19.99 2.81 -1.81
CA ASP A 20 20.03 1.35 -1.82
C ASP A 20 18.68 0.76 -1.41
N VAL A 21 18.18 -0.17 -2.20
CA VAL A 21 17.09 -1.08 -1.82
C VAL A 21 17.73 -2.34 -1.26
N ARG A 22 17.38 -2.71 -0.03
CA ARG A 22 18.01 -3.82 0.69
C ARG A 22 17.04 -4.97 0.87
N ASN A 23 17.57 -6.18 0.85
CA ASN A 23 16.81 -7.37 1.17
C ASN A 23 16.76 -7.54 2.69
N PRO A 24 15.59 -7.52 3.35
CA PRO A 24 15.50 -7.61 4.81
C PRO A 24 15.87 -8.97 5.40
N VAL A 25 15.93 -10.01 4.57
CA VAL A 25 16.29 -11.37 4.98
C VAL A 25 17.81 -11.55 5.00
N THR A 26 18.53 -10.90 4.09
CA THR A 26 19.99 -11.08 3.91
C THR A 26 20.80 -9.83 4.24
N GLU A 27 20.14 -8.69 4.44
CA GLU A 27 20.69 -7.35 4.66
C GLU A 27 21.50 -6.78 3.47
N GLN A 28 21.60 -7.55 2.38
CA GLN A 28 22.34 -7.19 1.18
C GLN A 28 21.59 -6.16 0.35
N VAL A 29 22.35 -5.32 -0.35
CA VAL A 29 21.79 -4.41 -1.36
C VAL A 29 21.32 -5.25 -2.55
N ILE A 30 20.03 -5.14 -2.88
CA ILE A 30 19.44 -5.75 -4.08
C ILE A 30 19.83 -4.92 -5.30
N THR A 31 19.62 -3.62 -5.20
CA THR A 31 19.91 -2.64 -6.25
C THR A 31 19.91 -1.24 -5.66
N THR A 32 20.20 -0.25 -6.50
CA THR A 32 20.18 1.17 -6.15
C THR A 32 19.18 1.87 -7.05
N ILE A 33 18.27 2.66 -6.48
CA ILE A 33 17.28 3.46 -7.22
C ILE A 33 17.67 4.93 -7.26
N THR A 34 17.37 5.60 -8.37
CA THR A 34 17.49 7.06 -8.46
C THR A 34 16.28 7.72 -7.79
N LEU A 35 16.55 8.76 -7.00
CA LEU A 35 15.51 9.54 -6.32
C LEU A 35 15.10 10.71 -7.20
N GLY A 36 13.83 10.72 -7.62
CA GLY A 36 13.24 11.81 -8.37
C GLY A 36 13.14 13.10 -7.57
N THR A 37 12.90 14.20 -8.28
CA THR A 37 12.88 15.56 -7.75
C THR A 37 11.50 16.23 -7.94
N PRO A 38 11.29 17.43 -7.36
CA PRO A 38 10.12 18.23 -7.68
C PRO A 38 9.96 18.53 -9.18
N GLU A 39 11.05 18.70 -9.93
CA GLU A 39 11.01 18.96 -11.38
C GLU A 39 10.54 17.74 -12.17
N ASP A 40 10.89 16.53 -11.73
CA ASP A 40 10.36 15.28 -12.29
C ASP A 40 8.84 15.18 -12.05
N VAL A 41 8.38 15.61 -10.87
CA VAL A 41 6.95 15.69 -10.53
C VAL A 41 6.23 16.67 -11.46
N ASP A 42 6.76 17.86 -11.66
CA ASP A 42 6.17 18.87 -12.55
C ASP A 42 6.05 18.33 -13.99
N THR A 43 7.10 17.65 -14.47
CA THR A 43 7.12 17.01 -15.79
C THR A 43 6.04 15.92 -15.91
N ALA A 44 5.97 15.02 -14.92
CA ALA A 44 4.97 13.95 -14.90
C ALA A 44 3.53 14.51 -14.84
N VAL A 45 3.29 15.55 -14.03
CA VAL A 45 1.96 16.16 -13.92
C VAL A 45 1.55 16.85 -15.22
N ALA A 46 2.47 17.50 -15.94
CA ALA A 46 2.17 18.09 -17.26
C ALA A 46 1.70 17.03 -18.27
N TYR A 47 2.39 15.89 -18.35
CA TYR A 47 1.94 14.76 -19.17
C TYR A 47 0.61 14.18 -18.69
N ALA A 48 0.43 14.07 -17.37
CA ALA A 48 -0.81 13.57 -16.76
C ALA A 48 -2.02 14.44 -17.13
N GLU A 49 -1.89 15.76 -17.08
CA GLU A 49 -2.97 16.69 -17.43
C GLU A 49 -3.40 16.52 -18.90
N ALA A 50 -2.42 16.47 -19.82
CA ALA A 50 -2.68 16.29 -21.25
C ALA A 50 -3.34 14.94 -21.57
N ALA A 51 -2.87 13.85 -20.94
CA ALA A 51 -3.43 12.53 -21.13
C ALA A 51 -4.83 12.40 -20.50
N GLN A 52 -5.01 12.94 -19.29
CA GLN A 52 -6.27 12.88 -18.54
C GLN A 52 -7.42 13.58 -19.27
N ALA A 53 -7.17 14.73 -19.90
CA ALA A 53 -8.18 15.45 -20.67
C ALA A 53 -8.77 14.61 -21.82
N LYS A 54 -7.95 13.75 -22.44
CA LYS A 54 -8.40 12.80 -23.46
C LYS A 54 -9.09 11.58 -22.83
N TRP A 55 -8.54 11.06 -21.74
CA TRP A 55 -9.04 9.87 -21.05
C TRP A 55 -10.42 10.07 -20.43
N ALA A 56 -10.71 11.25 -19.89
CA ALA A 56 -12.02 11.60 -19.35
C ALA A 56 -13.16 11.50 -20.38
N LYS A 57 -12.85 11.62 -21.68
CA LYS A 57 -13.81 11.51 -22.79
C LYS A 57 -14.05 10.06 -23.23
N VAL A 58 -13.18 9.13 -22.85
CA VAL A 58 -13.35 7.70 -23.14
C VAL A 58 -14.47 7.16 -22.26
N ASN A 59 -15.48 6.49 -22.83
CA ASN A 59 -16.61 5.99 -22.05
C ASN A 59 -16.18 4.92 -21.01
N ALA A 60 -16.96 4.79 -19.93
CA ALA A 60 -16.63 3.93 -18.79
C ALA A 60 -16.43 2.45 -19.17
N VAL A 61 -17.24 1.92 -20.10
CA VAL A 61 -17.12 0.53 -20.58
C VAL A 61 -15.76 0.29 -21.24
N LYS A 62 -15.32 1.20 -22.11
CA LYS A 62 -14.02 1.10 -22.77
C LYS A 62 -12.87 1.26 -21.77
N ARG A 63 -12.97 2.20 -20.82
CA ARG A 63 -11.97 2.34 -19.75
C ARG A 63 -11.85 1.06 -18.93
N ALA A 64 -12.96 0.48 -18.50
CA ALA A 64 -12.99 -0.76 -17.73
C ALA A 64 -12.30 -1.92 -18.47
N LYS A 65 -12.61 -2.10 -19.76
CA LYS A 65 -11.97 -3.14 -20.60
C LYS A 65 -10.46 -2.95 -20.73
N ILE A 66 -9.99 -1.72 -20.94
CA ILE A 66 -8.56 -1.41 -21.04
C ILE A 66 -7.86 -1.68 -19.70
N VAL A 67 -8.41 -1.17 -18.59
CA VAL A 67 -7.82 -1.35 -17.26
C VAL A 67 -7.78 -2.83 -16.84
N GLN A 68 -8.76 -3.64 -17.27
CA GLN A 68 -8.79 -5.07 -17.00
C GLN A 68 -7.58 -5.83 -17.60
N GLN A 69 -6.95 -5.31 -18.67
CA GLN A 69 -5.76 -5.94 -19.24
C GLN A 69 -4.60 -5.99 -18.25
N LEU A 70 -4.51 -5.05 -17.31
CA LEU A 70 -3.50 -5.09 -16.26
C LEU A 70 -3.67 -6.31 -15.35
N ALA A 71 -4.90 -6.74 -15.07
CA ALA A 71 -5.15 -7.96 -14.30
C ALA A 71 -4.58 -9.20 -15.00
N VAL A 72 -4.68 -9.25 -16.34
CA VAL A 72 -4.09 -10.32 -17.16
C VAL A 72 -2.57 -10.30 -17.07
N GLN A 73 -1.95 -9.13 -17.13
CA GLN A 73 -0.49 -8.99 -16.99
C GLN A 73 -0.01 -9.43 -15.59
N LEU A 74 -0.71 -9.02 -14.53
CA LEU A 74 -0.38 -9.46 -13.17
C LEU A 74 -0.52 -10.98 -13.00
N GLU A 75 -1.54 -11.60 -13.61
CA GLU A 75 -1.72 -13.05 -13.57
C GLU A 75 -0.57 -13.77 -14.28
N GLN A 76 -0.22 -13.33 -15.49
CA GLN A 76 0.86 -13.90 -16.32
C GLN A 76 2.23 -13.82 -15.62
N HIS A 77 2.49 -12.73 -14.90
CA HIS A 77 3.79 -12.48 -14.26
C HIS A 77 3.77 -12.66 -12.73
N LYS A 78 2.73 -13.29 -12.18
CA LYS A 78 2.51 -13.41 -10.73
C LYS A 78 3.72 -13.92 -9.95
N GLN A 79 4.37 -14.97 -10.46
CA GLN A 79 5.52 -15.59 -9.78
C GLN A 79 6.76 -14.69 -9.78
N GLU A 80 7.01 -13.99 -10.88
CA GLU A 80 8.11 -13.03 -11.00
C GLU A 80 7.89 -11.86 -10.03
N LEU A 81 6.69 -11.26 -10.07
CA LEU A 81 6.34 -10.14 -9.20
C LEU A 81 6.37 -10.54 -7.72
N ALA A 82 5.92 -11.77 -7.38
CA ALA A 82 5.99 -12.27 -6.02
C ALA A 82 7.43 -12.40 -5.51
N ARG A 83 8.38 -12.82 -6.35
CA ARG A 83 9.80 -12.90 -5.95
C ARG A 83 10.40 -11.52 -5.68
N ILE A 84 10.18 -10.56 -6.58
CA ILE A 84 10.60 -9.16 -6.38
C ILE A 84 10.05 -8.65 -5.05
N TYR A 85 8.77 -8.94 -4.79
CA TYR A 85 8.10 -8.50 -3.59
C TYR A 85 8.69 -9.13 -2.31
N VAL A 86 8.95 -10.44 -2.33
CA VAL A 86 9.62 -11.13 -1.21
C VAL A 86 11.02 -10.55 -0.99
N GLU A 87 11.78 -10.31 -2.06
CA GLU A 87 13.15 -9.80 -1.98
C GLU A 87 13.22 -8.42 -1.34
N GLU A 88 12.37 -7.47 -1.75
CA GLU A 88 12.43 -6.10 -1.22
C GLU A 88 11.68 -5.92 0.11
N GLN A 89 10.70 -6.77 0.44
CA GLN A 89 9.83 -6.57 1.60
C GLN A 89 9.98 -7.61 2.72
N GLY A 90 10.36 -8.85 2.40
CA GLY A 90 10.65 -9.90 3.39
C GLY A 90 9.49 -10.79 3.82
N LYS A 91 8.25 -10.57 3.34
CA LYS A 91 7.11 -11.46 3.64
C LYS A 91 7.28 -12.86 3.05
N PRO A 92 6.61 -13.87 3.61
CA PRO A 92 6.55 -15.19 2.99
C PRO A 92 6.01 -15.16 1.55
N LEU A 93 6.54 -16.01 0.68
CA LEU A 93 6.16 -16.07 -0.74
C LEU A 93 4.66 -16.33 -0.92
N SER A 94 4.08 -17.19 -0.08
CA SER A 94 2.64 -17.47 -0.07
C SER A 94 1.81 -16.21 0.21
N ALA A 95 2.28 -15.33 1.10
CA ALA A 95 1.63 -14.07 1.42
C ALA A 95 1.78 -13.05 0.28
N ALA A 96 2.95 -12.99 -0.38
CA ALA A 96 3.16 -12.15 -1.56
C ALA A 96 2.23 -12.55 -2.72
N ILE A 97 2.14 -13.85 -3.03
CA ILE A 97 1.22 -14.38 -4.05
C ILE A 97 -0.23 -14.03 -3.68
N GLY A 98 -0.64 -14.28 -2.44
CA GLY A 98 -2.00 -13.98 -1.99
C GLY A 98 -2.34 -12.48 -2.06
N GLU A 99 -1.37 -11.58 -1.91
CA GLU A 99 -1.58 -10.14 -2.10
C GLU A 99 -1.71 -9.76 -3.59
N ILE A 100 -0.96 -10.40 -4.48
CA ILE A 100 -1.11 -10.21 -5.93
C ILE A 100 -2.47 -10.74 -6.39
N ASP A 101 -2.92 -11.89 -5.90
CA ASP A 101 -4.27 -12.42 -6.17
C ASP A 101 -5.37 -11.46 -5.74
N LYS A 102 -5.24 -10.88 -4.52
CA LYS A 102 -6.16 -9.84 -4.05
C LYS A 102 -6.14 -8.60 -4.95
N SER A 103 -4.98 -8.24 -5.48
CA SER A 103 -4.82 -7.12 -6.41
C SER A 103 -5.53 -7.37 -7.74
N ILE A 104 -5.40 -8.58 -8.29
CA ILE A 104 -6.10 -9.03 -9.51
C ILE A 104 -7.62 -9.04 -9.32
N ALA A 105 -8.08 -9.60 -8.20
CA ALA A 105 -9.50 -9.59 -7.84
C ALA A 105 -10.03 -8.15 -7.66
N TYR A 106 -9.23 -7.27 -7.05
CA TYR A 106 -9.59 -5.86 -6.87
C TYR A 106 -9.71 -5.10 -8.19
N ILE A 107 -8.82 -5.36 -9.15
CA ILE A 107 -8.94 -4.78 -10.51
C ILE A 107 -10.30 -5.17 -11.10
N THR A 108 -10.62 -6.46 -11.08
CA THR A 108 -11.88 -7.01 -11.62
C THR A 108 -13.10 -6.41 -10.93
N TYR A 109 -13.05 -6.29 -9.59
CA TYR A 109 -14.12 -5.68 -8.83
C TYR A 109 -14.33 -4.21 -9.22
N MET A 110 -13.26 -3.41 -9.27
CA MET A 110 -13.34 -1.98 -9.55
C MET A 110 -13.74 -1.66 -11.00
N THR A 111 -13.28 -2.44 -11.97
CA THR A 111 -13.69 -2.29 -13.38
C THR A 111 -15.17 -2.63 -13.55
N GLY A 112 -15.69 -3.62 -12.82
CA GLY A 112 -17.12 -3.91 -12.74
C GLY A 112 -17.92 -2.76 -12.11
N LEU A 113 -17.46 -2.27 -10.95
CA LEU A 113 -18.11 -1.17 -10.23
C LEU A 113 -18.16 0.13 -11.04
N ALA A 114 -17.16 0.38 -11.90
CA ALA A 114 -17.08 1.58 -12.74
C ALA A 114 -18.26 1.72 -13.72
N LEU A 115 -18.95 0.61 -14.03
CA LEU A 115 -20.13 0.62 -14.89
C LEU A 115 -21.40 1.11 -14.17
N GLN A 116 -21.34 1.23 -12.85
CA GLN A 116 -22.47 1.62 -11.98
C GLN A 116 -22.24 2.96 -11.28
N ASN A 117 -21.26 3.77 -11.74
CA ASN A 117 -21.00 5.11 -11.19
C ASN A 117 -22.03 6.12 -11.71
N ASN A 118 -23.29 5.92 -11.33
CA ASN A 118 -24.44 6.66 -11.83
C ASN A 118 -24.57 8.05 -11.19
N GLY A 119 -25.19 8.96 -11.95
CA GLY A 119 -25.74 10.21 -11.41
C GLY A 119 -27.13 10.01 -10.81
N GLU A 120 -27.75 11.11 -10.41
CA GLU A 120 -29.10 11.12 -9.79
C GLU A 120 -29.96 12.19 -10.45
N VAL A 121 -31.26 11.92 -10.59
CA VAL A 121 -32.28 12.92 -10.93
C VAL A 121 -33.10 13.15 -9.69
N LEU A 122 -33.08 14.37 -9.17
CA LEU A 122 -33.71 14.73 -7.89
C LEU A 122 -35.02 15.48 -8.12
N GLN A 123 -35.93 15.35 -7.16
CA GLN A 123 -37.15 16.15 -7.11
C GLN A 123 -36.82 17.58 -6.68
N SER A 124 -37.43 18.57 -7.34
CA SER A 124 -37.38 19.97 -6.92
C SER A 124 -38.73 20.40 -6.34
N GLU A 125 -38.67 21.29 -5.35
CA GLU A 125 -39.84 22.01 -4.85
C GLU A 125 -40.21 23.21 -5.73
N VAL A 126 -39.29 23.64 -6.61
CA VAL A 126 -39.52 24.71 -7.58
C VAL A 126 -40.23 24.11 -8.80
N SER A 127 -41.39 24.65 -9.14
CA SER A 127 -42.11 24.28 -10.36
C SER A 127 -41.24 24.56 -11.60
N ASP A 128 -41.27 23.65 -12.58
CA ASP A 128 -40.50 23.71 -13.83
C ASP A 128 -38.96 23.63 -13.70
N GLU A 129 -38.43 23.09 -12.58
CA GLU A 129 -36.99 22.85 -12.41
C GLU A 129 -36.61 21.36 -12.54
N LEU A 130 -35.52 21.06 -13.26
CA LEU A 130 -34.91 19.72 -13.34
C LEU A 130 -33.52 19.71 -12.68
N VAL A 131 -33.37 18.93 -11.61
CA VAL A 131 -32.10 18.78 -10.88
C VAL A 131 -31.42 17.48 -11.27
N ILE A 132 -30.23 17.59 -11.88
CA ILE A 132 -29.39 16.44 -12.27
C ILE A 132 -28.05 16.52 -11.55
N LEU A 133 -27.71 15.47 -10.79
CA LEU A 133 -26.39 15.28 -10.23
C LEU A 133 -25.58 14.34 -11.12
N THR A 134 -24.38 14.76 -11.52
CA THR A 134 -23.46 13.93 -12.31
C THR A 134 -22.14 13.72 -11.58
N LYS A 135 -21.45 12.63 -11.89
CA LYS A 135 -20.10 12.34 -11.38
C LYS A 135 -19.08 12.57 -12.51
N LYS A 136 -18.02 13.32 -12.22
CA LYS A 136 -16.91 13.59 -13.15
C LYS A 136 -15.57 13.24 -12.49
N PRO A 137 -14.55 12.82 -13.26
CA PRO A 137 -13.22 12.64 -12.72
C PRO A 137 -12.70 13.94 -12.11
N VAL A 138 -11.94 13.83 -11.02
CA VAL A 138 -11.37 14.99 -10.34
C VAL A 138 -10.17 15.59 -11.08
N GLY A 139 -9.56 14.87 -12.03
CA GLY A 139 -8.43 15.34 -12.81
C GLY A 139 -7.18 14.49 -12.55
N VAL A 140 -6.03 15.13 -12.37
CA VAL A 140 -4.78 14.46 -11.98
C VAL A 140 -4.80 14.19 -10.48
N THR A 141 -4.41 12.97 -10.10
CA THR A 141 -4.34 12.52 -8.70
C THR A 141 -2.91 12.11 -8.34
N ALA A 142 -2.61 12.08 -7.05
CA ALA A 142 -1.34 11.56 -6.54
C ALA A 142 -1.56 10.41 -5.56
N GLY A 143 -0.71 9.39 -5.66
CA GLY A 143 -0.69 8.25 -4.76
C GLY A 143 0.65 8.13 -4.03
N ILE A 144 0.64 8.17 -2.69
CA ILE A 144 1.83 7.89 -1.88
C ILE A 144 1.62 6.53 -1.20
N ILE A 145 2.49 5.57 -1.53
CA ILE A 145 2.34 4.15 -1.19
C ILE A 145 3.33 3.74 -0.10
N PRO A 146 2.91 2.97 0.93
CA PRO A 146 3.78 2.45 1.98
C PRO A 146 4.49 1.17 1.52
N TRP A 147 5.44 0.70 2.33
CA TRP A 147 6.23 -0.49 2.06
C TRP A 147 5.60 -1.81 2.49
N ASN A 148 4.54 -1.80 3.30
CA ASN A 148 4.03 -3.03 3.90
C ASN A 148 3.12 -3.85 2.96
N ALA A 149 2.37 -3.17 2.11
CA ALA A 149 1.50 -3.74 1.09
C ALA A 149 1.67 -3.01 -0.27
N PRO A 150 2.91 -2.85 -0.81
CA PRO A 150 3.20 -1.99 -1.95
C PRO A 150 2.34 -2.28 -3.17
N ILE A 151 2.10 -3.55 -3.51
CA ILE A 151 1.34 -3.91 -4.72
C ILE A 151 -0.15 -3.63 -4.52
N PHE A 152 -0.75 -4.11 -3.43
CA PHE A 152 -2.18 -3.96 -3.22
C PHE A 152 -2.58 -2.51 -2.96
N VAL A 153 -1.78 -1.77 -2.19
CA VAL A 153 -2.06 -0.35 -1.92
C VAL A 153 -1.85 0.49 -3.18
N LEU A 154 -0.87 0.15 -4.04
CA LEU A 154 -0.74 0.77 -5.36
C LEU A 154 -2.02 0.56 -6.18
N MET A 155 -2.53 -0.67 -6.28
CA MET A 155 -3.77 -0.95 -7.01
C MET A 155 -4.99 -0.22 -6.44
N ARG A 156 -5.10 -0.12 -5.11
CA ARG A 156 -6.16 0.66 -4.44
C ARG A 156 -6.17 2.15 -4.78
N LYS A 157 -5.09 2.70 -5.34
CA LYS A 157 -5.03 4.09 -5.81
C LYS A 157 -5.09 4.19 -7.32
N LEU A 158 -4.31 3.35 -8.01
CA LEU A 158 -4.21 3.32 -9.47
C LEU A 158 -5.55 2.99 -10.14
N ILE A 159 -6.20 1.91 -9.72
CA ILE A 159 -7.38 1.39 -10.42
C ILE A 159 -8.57 2.34 -10.30
N PRO A 160 -8.96 2.85 -9.11
CA PRO A 160 -10.03 3.83 -9.01
C PRO A 160 -9.74 5.10 -9.82
N ALA A 161 -8.49 5.58 -9.85
CA ALA A 161 -8.12 6.73 -10.67
C ALA A 161 -8.40 6.47 -12.15
N LEU A 162 -7.89 5.36 -12.70
CA LEU A 162 -8.06 5.06 -14.12
C LEU A 162 -9.53 4.83 -14.51
N VAL A 163 -10.28 4.03 -13.75
CA VAL A 163 -11.67 3.68 -14.13
C VAL A 163 -12.62 4.88 -14.03
N THR A 164 -12.34 5.83 -13.12
CA THR A 164 -13.11 7.07 -13.00
C THR A 164 -12.75 8.12 -14.07
N GLY A 165 -11.64 7.95 -14.79
CA GLY A 165 -11.18 8.87 -15.83
C GLY A 165 -10.12 9.87 -15.36
N CYS A 166 -9.44 9.60 -14.25
CA CYS A 166 -8.32 10.38 -13.75
C CYS A 166 -6.98 9.88 -14.33
N ALA A 167 -5.94 10.69 -14.20
CA ALA A 167 -4.55 10.25 -14.28
C ALA A 167 -3.96 10.21 -12.86
N ILE A 168 -2.83 9.50 -12.68
CA ILE A 168 -2.19 9.34 -11.38
C ILE A 168 -0.66 9.43 -11.46
N VAL A 169 -0.06 10.16 -10.53
CA VAL A 169 1.38 10.17 -10.27
C VAL A 169 1.64 9.49 -8.93
N ILE A 170 2.48 8.48 -8.91
CA ILE A 170 2.68 7.58 -7.76
C ILE A 170 4.09 7.72 -7.22
N LYS A 171 4.21 7.93 -5.91
CA LYS A 171 5.46 7.77 -5.16
C LYS A 171 5.41 6.46 -4.37
N PRO A 172 6.15 5.42 -4.76
CA PRO A 172 6.30 4.23 -3.93
C PRO A 172 7.16 4.55 -2.70
N SER A 173 7.11 3.66 -1.71
CA SER A 173 8.06 3.68 -0.60
C SER A 173 9.45 3.35 -1.15
N GLU A 174 10.44 4.03 -0.60
CA GLU A 174 11.86 3.91 -0.94
C GLU A 174 12.42 2.53 -0.55
N GLU A 175 11.80 1.90 0.46
CA GLU A 175 12.09 0.54 0.91
C GLU A 175 11.61 -0.55 -0.06
N THR A 176 10.52 -0.31 -0.81
CA THR A 176 9.93 -1.32 -1.71
C THR A 176 9.48 -0.72 -3.07
N PRO A 177 10.40 -0.12 -3.84
CA PRO A 177 10.07 0.56 -5.09
C PRO A 177 9.95 -0.39 -6.29
N LEU A 178 10.58 -1.57 -6.24
CA LEU A 178 10.82 -2.42 -7.39
C LEU A 178 9.54 -3.05 -7.91
N GLY A 179 8.64 -3.49 -7.02
CA GLY A 179 7.34 -4.01 -7.43
C GLY A 179 6.49 -2.98 -8.19
N ALA A 180 6.55 -1.71 -7.78
CA ALA A 180 5.86 -0.62 -8.47
C ALA A 180 6.48 -0.35 -9.86
N LEU A 181 7.81 -0.30 -9.95
CA LEU A 181 8.50 -0.13 -11.23
C LEU A 181 8.26 -1.31 -12.17
N LYS A 182 8.20 -2.53 -11.65
CA LYS A 182 7.88 -3.72 -12.45
C LYS A 182 6.46 -3.67 -13.02
N ILE A 183 5.49 -3.19 -12.24
CA ILE A 183 4.13 -2.93 -12.74
C ILE A 183 4.14 -1.90 -13.87
N ALA A 184 5.02 -0.90 -13.81
CA ALA A 184 5.18 0.07 -14.89
C ALA A 184 5.64 -0.58 -16.22
N GLU A 185 6.46 -1.65 -16.16
CA GLU A 185 6.77 -2.45 -17.36
C GLU A 185 5.51 -3.12 -17.91
N TYR A 186 4.68 -3.71 -17.04
CA TYR A 186 3.44 -4.37 -17.43
C TYR A 186 2.43 -3.41 -18.07
N LEU A 187 2.41 -2.13 -17.66
CA LEU A 187 1.56 -1.11 -18.29
C LEU A 187 1.85 -0.95 -19.78
N ASN A 188 3.09 -1.15 -20.23
CA ASN A 188 3.47 -1.07 -21.64
C ASN A 188 2.89 -2.21 -22.49
N HIS A 189 2.41 -3.27 -21.85
CA HIS A 189 1.71 -4.41 -22.47
C HIS A 189 0.18 -4.27 -22.40
N THR A 190 -0.31 -3.07 -22.09
CA THR A 190 -1.75 -2.74 -22.05
C THR A 190 -2.06 -1.57 -22.97
N ASP A 191 -3.34 -1.40 -23.29
CA ASP A 191 -3.87 -0.26 -24.02
C ASP A 191 -4.08 0.97 -23.11
N ILE A 192 -3.59 0.96 -21.86
CA ILE A 192 -3.65 2.11 -20.96
C ILE A 192 -2.83 3.24 -21.61
N PRO A 193 -3.44 4.40 -21.92
CA PRO A 193 -2.73 5.46 -22.60
C PRO A 193 -1.49 5.95 -21.84
N LYS A 194 -0.40 6.15 -22.59
CA LYS A 194 0.80 6.82 -22.09
C LYS A 194 0.44 8.17 -21.45
N GLY A 195 1.14 8.48 -20.35
CA GLY A 195 0.91 9.70 -19.60
C GLY A 195 -0.21 9.61 -18.56
N LEU A 196 -0.99 8.53 -18.47
CA LEU A 196 -1.98 8.39 -17.39
C LEU A 196 -1.40 7.92 -16.06
N VAL A 197 -0.29 7.18 -16.12
CA VAL A 197 0.37 6.62 -14.94
C VAL A 197 1.83 7.00 -14.97
N HIS A 198 2.29 7.54 -13.85
CA HIS A 198 3.69 7.89 -13.62
C HIS A 198 4.12 7.32 -12.27
N ILE A 199 5.34 6.81 -12.18
CA ILE A 199 5.90 6.24 -10.96
C ILE A 199 7.26 6.90 -10.73
N ILE A 200 7.36 7.66 -9.63
CA ILE A 200 8.54 8.45 -9.28
C ILE A 200 9.00 8.00 -7.90
N PRO A 201 9.95 7.04 -7.82
CA PRO A 201 10.68 6.79 -6.58
C PRO A 201 11.35 8.08 -6.11
N GLY A 202 11.34 8.34 -4.81
CA GLY A 202 11.87 9.57 -4.25
C GLY A 202 11.46 9.76 -2.81
N THR A 203 12.05 10.73 -2.11
CA THR A 203 11.81 10.90 -0.68
C THR A 203 10.41 11.43 -0.39
N GLY A 204 9.89 11.16 0.81
CA GLY A 204 8.68 11.83 1.29
C GLY A 204 8.80 13.36 1.35
N ALA A 205 9.99 13.88 1.66
CA ALA A 205 10.25 15.32 1.79
C ALA A 205 10.35 16.05 0.45
N ASP A 206 10.82 15.35 -0.60
CA ASP A 206 10.97 15.94 -1.93
C ASP A 206 9.76 15.60 -2.80
N VAL A 207 9.66 14.36 -3.28
CA VAL A 207 8.60 13.92 -4.19
C VAL A 207 7.25 13.87 -3.47
N GLY A 208 7.20 13.38 -2.24
CA GLY A 208 5.96 13.32 -1.46
C GLY A 208 5.35 14.70 -1.20
N ASP A 209 6.16 15.67 -0.80
CA ASP A 209 5.74 17.06 -0.60
C ASP A 209 5.36 17.73 -1.93
N ALA A 210 6.20 17.60 -2.96
CA ALA A 210 5.94 18.16 -4.28
C ALA A 210 4.58 17.70 -4.83
N LEU A 211 4.30 16.39 -4.80
CA LEU A 211 2.99 15.83 -5.16
C LEU A 211 1.86 16.42 -4.30
N SER A 212 2.12 16.60 -3.01
CA SER A 212 1.11 17.06 -2.06
C SER A 212 0.76 18.54 -2.23
N ARG A 213 1.71 19.39 -2.64
CA ARG A 213 1.48 20.83 -2.84
C ARG A 213 1.19 21.23 -4.28
N HIS A 214 1.52 20.39 -5.27
CA HIS A 214 1.40 20.73 -6.69
C HIS A 214 0.01 21.30 -7.06
N PRO A 215 -0.07 22.46 -7.73
CA PRO A 215 -1.34 23.16 -7.97
C PRO A 215 -2.29 22.39 -8.89
N LYS A 216 -1.76 21.60 -9.83
CA LYS A 216 -2.56 20.82 -10.79
C LYS A 216 -2.98 19.42 -10.31
N ILE A 217 -2.60 19.02 -9.09
CA ILE A 217 -3.08 17.77 -8.49
C ILE A 217 -4.35 18.07 -7.71
N ALA A 218 -5.46 17.42 -8.09
CA ALA A 218 -6.79 17.65 -7.52
C ALA A 218 -7.08 16.79 -6.28
N LEU A 219 -6.39 15.64 -6.16
CA LEU A 219 -6.53 14.74 -5.01
C LEU A 219 -5.19 14.08 -4.69
N VAL A 220 -4.82 14.07 -3.41
CA VAL A 220 -3.67 13.31 -2.91
C VAL A 220 -4.17 12.21 -1.98
N SER A 221 -3.79 10.97 -2.26
CA SER A 221 -4.07 9.82 -1.41
C SER A 221 -2.79 9.23 -0.86
N ILE A 222 -2.62 9.31 0.45
CA ILE A 222 -1.50 8.67 1.16
C ILE A 222 -2.00 7.48 1.96
N THR A 223 -1.21 6.41 1.96
CA THR A 223 -1.29 5.40 3.00
C THR A 223 0.07 5.34 3.69
N GLY A 224 0.10 5.47 5.02
CA GLY A 224 1.38 5.60 5.74
C GLY A 224 1.22 5.96 7.22
N SER A 225 2.26 6.55 7.80
CA SER A 225 2.22 6.96 9.21
C SER A 225 1.32 8.17 9.43
N THR A 226 0.79 8.33 10.64
CA THR A 226 0.01 9.51 11.02
C THR A 226 0.81 10.81 10.87
N GLY A 227 2.12 10.78 11.12
CA GLY A 227 3.01 11.91 10.90
C GLY A 227 3.10 12.31 9.43
N ALA A 228 3.31 11.34 8.53
CA ALA A 228 3.32 11.59 7.09
C ALA A 228 1.96 12.08 6.58
N GLY A 229 0.85 11.51 7.08
CA GLY A 229 -0.50 11.98 6.75
C GLY A 229 -0.75 13.44 7.13
N LYS A 230 -0.30 13.85 8.32
CA LYS A 230 -0.36 15.26 8.76
C LYS A 230 0.48 16.17 7.86
N ALA A 231 1.68 15.74 7.48
CA ALA A 231 2.54 16.50 6.56
C ALA A 231 1.87 16.69 5.19
N VAL A 232 1.33 15.60 4.60
CA VAL A 232 0.58 15.66 3.34
C VAL A 232 -0.61 16.61 3.45
N MET A 233 -1.40 16.51 4.53
CA MET A 233 -2.56 17.38 4.74
C MET A 233 -2.15 18.85 4.86
N LYS A 234 -1.03 19.15 5.53
CA LYS A 234 -0.47 20.50 5.62
C LYS A 234 -0.08 21.01 4.24
N SER A 235 0.68 20.25 3.45
CA SER A 235 1.10 20.66 2.10
C SER A 235 -0.07 20.78 1.13
N ALA A 236 -1.09 19.92 1.25
CA ALA A 236 -2.32 19.98 0.47
C ALA A 236 -3.17 21.22 0.75
N SER A 237 -3.08 21.81 1.95
CA SER A 237 -3.83 23.03 2.30
C SER A 237 -3.51 24.24 1.41
N THR A 238 -2.33 24.26 0.77
CA THR A 238 -1.86 25.35 -0.09
C THR A 238 -2.78 25.64 -1.30
N ASN A 239 -3.57 24.67 -1.74
CA ASN A 239 -4.58 24.85 -2.79
C ASN A 239 -5.92 24.16 -2.49
N VAL A 240 -6.17 23.82 -1.22
CA VAL A 240 -7.42 23.19 -0.73
C VAL A 240 -7.83 21.95 -1.54
N LYS A 241 -6.85 21.17 -2.02
CA LYS A 241 -7.10 19.93 -2.77
C LYS A 241 -7.68 18.82 -1.86
N LYS A 242 -8.36 17.84 -2.47
CA LYS A 242 -8.90 16.70 -1.73
C LYS A 242 -7.79 15.84 -1.16
N VAL A 243 -7.96 15.35 0.07
CA VAL A 243 -7.04 14.39 0.69
C VAL A 243 -7.77 13.11 1.06
N ASN A 244 -7.11 11.97 0.86
CA ASN A 244 -7.54 10.67 1.35
C ASN A 244 -6.42 10.03 2.18
N LEU A 245 -6.63 9.86 3.48
CA LEU A 245 -5.60 9.50 4.45
C LEU A 245 -5.91 8.14 5.09
N GLU A 246 -5.12 7.13 4.74
CA GLU A 246 -5.18 5.79 5.35
C GLU A 246 -3.95 5.63 6.28
N LEU A 247 -4.16 5.76 7.60
CA LEU A 247 -3.08 5.96 8.56
C LEU A 247 -2.91 4.77 9.52
N GLY A 248 -2.05 4.92 10.52
CA GLY A 248 -1.80 3.88 11.53
C GLY A 248 -3.01 3.63 12.43
N GLY A 249 -3.23 2.37 12.81
CA GLY A 249 -4.25 1.93 13.74
C GLY A 249 -3.67 1.29 15.01
N LYS A 250 -4.54 1.07 16.00
CA LYS A 250 -4.26 0.28 17.22
C LYS A 250 -5.46 -0.60 17.54
N ALA A 251 -5.75 -1.53 16.63
CA ALA A 251 -7.03 -2.22 16.57
C ALA A 251 -7.30 -3.05 17.84
N PRO A 252 -8.45 -2.84 18.51
CA PRO A 252 -8.88 -3.65 19.64
C PRO A 252 -9.55 -4.94 19.18
N VAL A 253 -9.36 -6.01 19.93
CA VAL A 253 -10.18 -7.24 19.88
C VAL A 253 -10.81 -7.42 21.24
N ILE A 254 -12.13 -7.61 21.29
CA ILE A 254 -12.89 -7.80 22.53
C ILE A 254 -13.37 -9.25 22.57
N VAL A 255 -12.84 -10.02 23.52
CA VAL A 255 -13.17 -11.43 23.75
C VAL A 255 -14.09 -11.51 24.97
N THR A 256 -15.39 -11.70 24.71
CA THR A 256 -16.43 -11.74 25.75
C THR A 256 -16.44 -13.08 26.49
N ALA A 257 -17.13 -13.15 27.63
CA ALA A 257 -17.22 -14.36 28.46
C ALA A 257 -17.70 -15.62 27.72
N ASN A 258 -18.52 -15.43 26.68
CA ASN A 258 -19.13 -16.51 25.90
C ASN A 258 -18.38 -16.81 24.58
N ALA A 259 -17.23 -16.17 24.37
CA ALA A 259 -16.46 -16.36 23.16
C ALA A 259 -15.86 -17.78 23.10
N SER A 260 -15.85 -18.37 21.91
CA SER A 260 -15.06 -19.59 21.68
C SER A 260 -13.58 -19.24 21.70
N ILE A 261 -12.88 -19.62 22.78
CA ILE A 261 -11.44 -19.36 22.97
C ILE A 261 -10.63 -19.87 21.79
N ALA A 262 -10.86 -21.12 21.37
CA ALA A 262 -10.15 -21.73 20.23
C ALA A 262 -10.31 -20.93 18.92
N LYS A 263 -11.52 -20.46 18.61
CA LYS A 263 -11.76 -19.64 17.41
C LYS A 263 -11.11 -18.25 17.55
N ALA A 264 -11.26 -17.62 18.72
CA ALA A 264 -10.70 -16.30 18.99
C ALA A 264 -9.17 -16.32 18.86
N VAL A 265 -8.49 -17.24 19.54
CA VAL A 265 -7.04 -17.42 19.45
C VAL A 265 -6.60 -17.64 18.01
N ARG A 266 -7.21 -18.59 17.29
CA ARG A 266 -6.85 -18.88 15.88
C ARG A 266 -6.92 -17.63 15.00
N TYR A 267 -7.99 -16.84 15.11
CA TYR A 267 -8.16 -15.65 14.28
C TYR A 267 -7.23 -14.51 14.70
N ILE A 268 -7.01 -14.33 16.00
CA ILE A 268 -6.09 -13.32 16.53
C ILE A 268 -4.67 -13.62 16.09
N VAL A 269 -4.19 -14.85 16.27
CA VAL A 269 -2.85 -15.29 15.83
C VAL A 269 -2.70 -15.06 14.34
N LYS A 270 -3.59 -15.62 13.51
CA LYS A 270 -3.54 -15.46 12.05
C LYS A 270 -3.50 -13.99 11.62
N ALA A 271 -4.30 -13.14 12.25
CA ALA A 271 -4.33 -11.71 11.93
C ALA A 271 -3.11 -10.95 12.45
N ARG A 272 -2.54 -11.34 13.60
CA ARG A 272 -1.37 -10.72 14.23
C ARG A 272 -0.08 -11.04 13.47
N ILE A 273 0.05 -12.27 12.98
CA ILE A 273 1.25 -12.72 12.26
C ILE A 273 1.23 -12.36 10.77
N ASN A 274 0.07 -11.95 10.25
CA ASN A 274 -0.05 -11.51 8.86
C ASN A 274 0.96 -10.39 8.56
N ASN A 275 1.82 -10.61 7.56
CA ASN A 275 2.94 -9.74 7.22
C ASN A 275 3.86 -9.40 8.41
N SER A 276 4.08 -10.38 9.30
CA SER A 276 4.83 -10.21 10.56
C SER A 276 4.30 -9.07 11.42
N GLY A 277 2.97 -8.85 11.40
CA GLY A 277 2.31 -7.79 12.15
C GLY A 277 2.43 -6.40 11.54
N GLN A 278 3.02 -6.26 10.36
CA GLN A 278 3.21 -4.98 9.67
C GLN A 278 1.96 -4.60 8.85
N VAL A 279 0.78 -4.57 9.49
CA VAL A 279 -0.49 -4.19 8.86
C VAL A 279 -1.23 -3.21 9.77
N CYS A 280 -1.73 -2.11 9.20
CA CYS A 280 -2.41 -1.04 9.96
C CYS A 280 -3.65 -1.50 10.73
N THR A 281 -4.24 -2.62 10.34
CA THR A 281 -5.44 -3.23 10.95
C THR A 281 -5.12 -4.49 11.77
N CYS A 282 -3.85 -4.81 12.03
CA CYS A 282 -3.49 -5.94 12.90
C CYS A 282 -4.09 -5.75 14.31
N PRO A 283 -4.51 -6.84 14.98
CA PRO A 283 -4.84 -6.81 16.40
C PRO A 283 -3.65 -6.33 17.22
N GLU A 284 -3.81 -5.21 17.92
CA GLU A 284 -2.76 -4.59 18.73
C GLU A 284 -3.09 -4.57 20.22
N ARG A 285 -4.38 -4.71 20.56
CA ARG A 285 -4.89 -4.76 21.94
C ARG A 285 -5.95 -5.83 22.02
N VAL A 286 -5.78 -6.82 22.90
CA VAL A 286 -6.76 -7.88 23.10
C VAL A 286 -7.32 -7.74 24.51
N TYR A 287 -8.59 -7.36 24.60
CA TYR A 287 -9.34 -7.23 25.85
C TYR A 287 -10.13 -8.51 26.06
N VAL A 288 -9.89 -9.19 27.18
CA VAL A 288 -10.46 -10.50 27.47
C VAL A 288 -11.27 -10.42 28.75
N HIS A 289 -12.47 -11.00 28.74
CA HIS A 289 -13.30 -11.06 29.93
C HIS A 289 -12.62 -11.87 31.04
N GLN A 290 -12.63 -11.35 32.26
CA GLN A 290 -11.88 -11.89 33.41
C GLN A 290 -12.12 -13.39 33.66
N THR A 291 -13.34 -13.88 33.43
CA THR A 291 -13.73 -15.28 33.70
C THR A 291 -13.06 -16.30 32.78
N ILE A 292 -12.49 -15.86 31.66
CA ILE A 292 -11.81 -16.74 30.67
C ILE A 292 -10.35 -16.32 30.43
N TYR A 293 -9.84 -15.34 31.20
CA TYR A 293 -8.55 -14.70 30.92
C TYR A 293 -7.38 -15.69 30.93
N ASP A 294 -7.23 -16.47 31.99
CA ASP A 294 -6.08 -17.37 32.16
C ASP A 294 -6.08 -18.49 31.10
N GLU A 295 -7.25 -19.06 30.82
CA GLU A 295 -7.39 -20.09 29.79
C GLU A 295 -7.08 -19.53 28.40
N PHE A 296 -7.59 -18.34 28.10
CA PHE A 296 -7.33 -17.66 26.84
C PHE A 296 -5.86 -17.30 26.67
N LEU A 297 -5.22 -16.75 27.71
CA LEU A 297 -3.81 -16.37 27.70
C LEU A 297 -2.91 -17.58 27.44
N ARG A 298 -3.17 -18.69 28.14
CA ARG A 298 -2.45 -19.96 27.94
C ARG A 298 -2.59 -20.44 26.49
N ALA A 299 -3.81 -20.49 25.96
CA ALA A 299 -4.06 -20.93 24.60
C ALA A 299 -3.43 -20.00 23.54
N LEU A 300 -3.47 -18.68 23.76
CA LEU A 300 -2.84 -17.71 22.88
C LEU A 300 -1.32 -17.86 22.84
N LYS A 301 -0.70 -18.04 24.00
CA LYS A 301 0.75 -18.25 24.13
C LYS A 301 1.20 -19.53 23.45
N GLU A 302 0.48 -20.63 23.64
CA GLU A 302 0.75 -21.90 22.97
C GLU A 302 0.65 -21.75 21.44
N ALA A 303 -0.42 -21.12 20.95
CA ALA A 303 -0.62 -20.91 19.52
C ALA A 303 0.42 -19.97 18.90
N MET A 304 0.84 -18.91 19.60
CA MET A 304 1.92 -18.03 19.13
C MET A 304 3.29 -18.70 19.17
N ALA A 305 3.57 -19.57 20.14
CA ALA A 305 4.83 -20.30 20.23
C ALA A 305 5.01 -21.32 19.11
N ALA A 306 3.91 -21.78 18.50
CA ALA A 306 3.92 -22.70 17.37
C ALA A 306 4.17 -22.02 16.00
N VAL A 307 4.18 -20.68 15.94
CA VAL A 307 4.35 -19.93 14.70
C VAL A 307 5.76 -20.10 14.15
N VAL A 308 5.87 -20.44 12.86
CA VAL A 308 7.16 -20.63 12.20
C VAL A 308 7.68 -19.31 11.63
N VAL A 309 8.79 -18.83 12.19
CA VAL A 309 9.55 -17.66 11.70
C VAL A 309 10.76 -18.14 10.91
N GLY A 310 10.93 -17.68 9.67
CA GLY A 310 11.99 -18.27 8.83
C GLY A 310 12.19 -17.65 7.45
N ASP A 311 12.86 -18.44 6.60
CA ASP A 311 13.08 -18.10 5.19
C ASP A 311 11.72 -17.91 4.50
N PRO A 312 11.45 -16.75 3.86
CA PRO A 312 10.17 -16.52 3.20
C PRO A 312 9.88 -17.47 2.03
N TYR A 313 10.89 -18.20 1.51
CA TYR A 313 10.70 -19.20 0.46
C TYR A 313 10.34 -20.59 1.00
N ASP A 314 10.52 -20.85 2.30
CA ASP A 314 10.05 -22.08 2.92
C ASP A 314 8.52 -22.04 3.04
N LYS A 315 7.87 -23.12 2.58
CA LYS A 315 6.41 -23.28 2.62
C LYS A 315 5.87 -23.36 4.05
N ALA A 316 6.70 -23.73 5.03
CA ALA A 316 6.34 -23.77 6.43
C ALA A 316 6.36 -22.38 7.09
N THR A 317 7.06 -21.40 6.52
CA THR A 317 7.20 -20.07 7.12
C THR A 317 5.88 -19.31 7.13
N GLU A 318 5.49 -18.86 8.33
CA GLU A 318 4.29 -18.06 8.56
C GLU A 318 4.62 -16.58 8.82
N MET A 319 5.82 -16.31 9.37
CA MET A 319 6.34 -14.96 9.60
C MET A 319 7.71 -14.78 8.95
N GLY A 320 7.83 -13.73 8.14
CA GLY A 320 9.09 -13.32 7.51
C GLY A 320 9.80 -12.20 8.29
N ALA A 321 10.85 -11.66 7.68
CA ALA A 321 11.60 -10.55 8.26
C ALA A 321 10.76 -9.25 8.36
N ILE A 322 11.12 -8.41 9.31
CA ILE A 322 10.69 -7.02 9.39
C ILE A 322 11.38 -6.23 8.26
N ILE A 323 10.72 -5.21 7.71
CA ILE A 323 11.19 -4.51 6.50
C ILE A 323 12.62 -3.95 6.58
N ASN A 324 13.04 -3.46 7.74
CA ASN A 324 14.37 -2.88 7.92
C ASN A 324 14.79 -2.82 9.39
N GLU A 325 16.08 -2.61 9.63
CA GLU A 325 16.68 -2.45 10.96
C GLU A 325 16.00 -1.37 11.80
N LYS A 326 15.61 -0.24 11.18
CA LYS A 326 14.93 0.85 11.89
C LYS A 326 13.58 0.41 12.46
N GLN A 327 12.79 -0.36 11.70
CA GLN A 327 11.53 -0.91 12.21
C GLN A 327 11.76 -1.99 13.25
N LEU A 328 12.78 -2.84 13.08
CA LEU A 328 13.15 -3.87 14.05
C LEU A 328 13.52 -3.25 15.41
N GLN A 329 14.41 -2.25 15.42
CA GLN A 329 14.79 -1.52 16.62
C GLN A 329 13.57 -0.82 17.25
N ALA A 330 12.72 -0.19 16.44
CA ALA A 330 11.53 0.46 16.95
C ALA A 330 10.51 -0.53 17.56
N ILE A 331 10.51 -1.80 17.15
CA ILE A 331 9.72 -2.85 17.80
C ILE A 331 10.36 -3.22 19.13
N ASP A 332 11.67 -3.46 19.15
CA ASP A 332 12.40 -3.82 20.36
C ASP A 332 12.26 -2.74 21.45
N ASP A 333 12.46 -1.47 21.09
CA ASP A 333 12.30 -0.34 22.01
C ASP A 333 10.92 -0.34 22.68
N LYS A 334 9.85 -0.65 21.93
CA LYS A 334 8.48 -0.70 22.49
C LYS A 334 8.32 -1.87 23.45
N VAL A 335 8.94 -3.02 23.15
CA VAL A 335 8.92 -4.19 24.04
C VAL A 335 9.69 -3.89 25.33
N GLN A 336 10.91 -3.34 25.22
CA GLN A 336 11.72 -2.98 26.39
C GLN A 336 11.02 -1.92 27.25
N GLN A 337 10.41 -0.91 26.63
CA GLN A 337 9.61 0.09 27.35
C GLN A 337 8.41 -0.54 28.08
N ALA A 338 7.72 -1.50 27.49
CA ALA A 338 6.62 -2.19 28.15
C ALA A 338 7.09 -2.98 29.38
N ILE A 339 8.23 -3.68 29.28
CA ILE A 339 8.84 -4.43 30.39
C ILE A 339 9.28 -3.47 31.50
N GLN A 340 9.97 -2.38 31.16
CA GLN A 340 10.36 -1.33 32.12
C GLN A 340 9.15 -0.68 32.79
N GLY A 341 8.02 -0.60 32.09
CA GLY A 341 6.74 -0.12 32.61
C GLY A 341 5.98 -1.14 33.47
N GLY A 342 6.54 -2.33 33.71
CA GLY A 342 5.95 -3.36 34.57
C GLY A 342 5.06 -4.39 33.85
N ALA A 343 5.03 -4.41 32.52
CA ALA A 343 4.34 -5.46 31.78
C ALA A 343 5.11 -6.79 31.86
N THR A 344 4.38 -7.91 31.93
CA THR A 344 4.96 -9.25 31.87
C THR A 344 5.19 -9.67 30.42
N LEU A 345 6.42 -10.09 30.10
CA LEU A 345 6.75 -10.68 28.80
C LEU A 345 6.39 -12.17 28.80
N GLU A 346 5.32 -12.53 28.07
CA GLU A 346 4.81 -13.91 28.03
C GLU A 346 5.56 -14.85 27.07
N LEU A 347 6.04 -14.29 25.94
CA LEU A 347 6.71 -15.03 24.87
C LEU A 347 7.52 -14.08 23.97
N GLY A 348 8.65 -14.55 23.44
CA GLY A 348 9.45 -13.82 22.46
C GLY A 348 10.14 -12.60 23.06
N GLY A 349 9.99 -11.44 22.43
CA GLY A 349 10.44 -10.15 22.96
C GLY A 349 11.94 -9.87 22.80
N LYS A 350 12.57 -10.45 21.77
CA LYS A 350 13.98 -10.23 21.46
C LYS A 350 14.24 -10.49 19.98
N ARG A 351 15.23 -9.81 19.40
CA ARG A 351 15.76 -10.13 18.08
C ARG A 351 16.23 -11.59 18.02
N MET A 352 15.97 -12.25 16.88
CA MET A 352 16.50 -13.60 16.65
C MET A 352 18.00 -13.53 16.31
N ASP A 353 18.79 -14.45 16.85
CA ASP A 353 20.23 -14.56 16.58
C ASP A 353 20.48 -15.22 15.21
N ARG A 354 20.29 -14.44 14.15
CA ARG A 354 20.46 -14.83 12.75
C ARG A 354 20.62 -13.59 11.86
N VAL A 355 21.11 -13.81 10.64
CA VAL A 355 21.12 -12.78 9.59
C VAL A 355 19.68 -12.38 9.23
N GLY A 356 19.49 -11.08 8.97
CA GLY A 356 18.21 -10.48 8.61
C GLY A 356 17.48 -9.87 9.79
N TYR A 357 16.40 -9.16 9.49
CA TYR A 357 15.64 -8.39 10.48
C TYR A 357 14.52 -9.23 11.11
N PHE A 358 14.88 -10.26 11.85
CA PHE A 358 13.93 -11.17 12.51
C PHE A 358 13.76 -10.86 14.01
N TYR A 359 12.51 -10.85 14.47
CA TYR A 359 12.11 -10.60 15.86
C TYR A 359 11.23 -11.73 16.38
#